data_AF-A0A060NKC5-F1
#
_entry.id   AF-A0A060NKC5-F1
#
_cell.length_a   1.000
_cell.length_b   1.000
_cell.length_c   1.000
_cell.angle_alpha   90.00
_cell.angle_beta   90.00
_cell.angle_gamma   90.00
#
_symmetry.space_group_name_H-M   'P 1'
#
loop_
_entity.id
_entity.type
_entity.pdbx_description
1 polymer ?
#
loop_
_entity_poly.entity_id
_entity_poly.type
_entity_poly.pdbx_seq_one_letter_code
_entity_poly.pdbx_strand_id
1 'polypeptide(L)'
;MIPLEQAVRASTVLSAITQRVAQSQQLLQLTLPLLPPTLRDQVAAGPLDDGVWCVLVNNPAASSKLRQLAPTLLQALQSSGQPVASLRIKVRQHAAG
;
A
#
# COMPACT_ATOMS: atom_id res chain seq x y z
N MET A 1 -9.64 -31.78 23.78
CA MET A 1 -8.42 -31.00 24.14
C MET A 1 -7.75 -30.63 22.83
N ILE A 2 -7.91 -29.37 22.38
CA ILE A 2 -7.41 -28.90 21.08
C ILE A 2 -5.94 -28.50 21.26
N PRO A 3 -5.00 -29.03 20.45
CA PRO A 3 -3.57 -28.93 20.73
C PRO A 3 -3.03 -27.51 20.51
N LEU A 4 -2.11 -27.12 21.40
CA LEU A 4 -1.34 -25.87 21.44
C LEU A 4 -0.69 -25.50 20.08
N GLU A 5 -0.49 -26.48 19.21
CA GLU A 5 0.09 -26.31 17.87
C GLU A 5 -0.73 -25.39 16.94
N GLN A 6 -2.06 -25.28 17.12
CA GLN A 6 -2.86 -24.33 16.33
C GLN A 6 -2.69 -22.87 16.76
N ALA A 7 -2.44 -22.61 18.05
CA ALA A 7 -2.25 -21.25 18.55
C ALA A 7 -0.90 -20.65 18.09
N VAL A 8 0.14 -21.48 17.96
CA VAL A 8 1.46 -21.04 17.48
C VAL A 8 1.43 -20.72 15.99
N ARG A 9 0.71 -21.50 15.16
CA ARG A 9 0.58 -21.22 13.71
C ARG A 9 -0.18 -19.93 13.43
N ALA A 10 -1.23 -19.64 14.20
CA ALA A 10 -1.97 -18.38 14.09
C ALA A 10 -1.08 -17.15 14.36
N SER A 11 -0.11 -17.28 15.27
CA SER A 11 0.82 -16.19 15.63
C SER A 11 1.85 -15.90 14.53
N THR A 12 2.38 -16.91 13.85
CA THR A 12 3.36 -16.70 12.75
C THR A 12 2.71 -16.09 11.51
N VAL A 13 1.50 -16.52 11.16
CA VAL A 13 0.74 -15.97 10.01
C VAL A 13 0.39 -14.50 10.27
N LEU A 14 -0.02 -14.16 11.50
CA LEU A 14 -0.32 -12.78 11.86
C LEU A 14 0.94 -11.90 11.80
N SER A 15 2.09 -12.40 12.25
CA SER A 15 3.37 -11.69 12.20
C SER A 15 3.83 -11.39 10.76
N ALA A 16 3.64 -12.34 9.84
CA ALA A 16 3.95 -12.12 8.42
C ALA A 16 2.99 -11.13 7.74
N ILE A 17 1.74 -11.03 8.20
CA ILE A 17 0.76 -10.04 7.71
C ILE A 17 1.09 -8.66 8.25
N THR A 18 1.37 -8.52 9.55
CA THR A 18 1.71 -7.23 10.17
C THR A 18 2.99 -6.65 9.58
N GLN A 19 4.00 -7.47 9.28
CA GLN A 19 5.22 -7.01 8.62
C GLN A 19 4.94 -6.47 7.21
N ARG A 20 4.09 -7.14 6.42
CA ARG A 20 3.68 -6.65 5.09
C ARG A 20 2.88 -5.35 5.17
N VAL A 21 1.98 -5.23 6.15
CA VAL A 21 1.23 -4.00 6.38
C VAL A 21 2.17 -2.87 6.78
N ALA A 22 3.11 -3.10 7.70
CA ALA A 22 4.09 -2.11 8.12
C ALA A 22 4.98 -1.64 6.96
N GLN A 23 5.46 -2.57 6.13
CA GLN A 23 6.24 -2.24 4.94
C GLN A 23 5.45 -1.37 3.96
N SER A 24 4.19 -1.72 3.70
CA SER A 24 3.33 -0.91 2.85
C SER A 24 3.06 0.48 3.43
N GLN A 25 2.85 0.58 4.74
CA GLN A 25 2.71 1.87 5.41
C GLN A 25 3.98 2.72 5.29
N GLN A 26 5.16 2.12 5.38
CA GLN A 26 6.42 2.82 5.17
C GLN A 26 6.51 3.40 3.75
N LEU A 27 6.12 2.63 2.73
CA LEU A 27 6.06 3.13 1.34
C LEU A 27 5.09 4.30 1.20
N LEU A 28 3.94 4.26 1.89
CA LEU A 28 3.00 5.37 1.93
C LEU A 28 3.64 6.61 2.56
N GLN A 29 4.30 6.47 3.71
CA GLN A 29 4.97 7.59 4.38
C GLN A 29 6.05 8.24 3.50
N LEU A 30 6.79 7.45 2.72
CA LEU A 30 7.78 7.97 1.77
C LEU A 30 7.16 8.70 0.56
N THR A 31 5.95 8.31 0.16
CA THR A 31 5.27 8.94 -0.99
C THR A 31 4.41 10.15 -0.61
N LEU A 32 3.84 10.21 0.60
CA LEU A 32 3.07 11.36 1.10
C LEU A 32 3.74 12.74 0.90
N PRO A 33 5.05 12.95 1.17
CA PRO A 33 5.69 14.25 0.95
C PRO A 33 5.77 14.64 -0.53
N LEU A 34 5.82 13.66 -1.44
CA LEU A 34 5.82 13.87 -2.90
C LEU A 34 4.42 14.16 -3.46
N LEU A 35 3.38 13.92 -2.67
CA LEU A 35 1.99 14.12 -3.05
C LEU A 35 1.49 15.54 -2.70
N PRO A 36 0.62 16.13 -3.55
CA PRO A 36 -0.08 17.36 -3.22
C PRO A 36 -0.94 17.18 -1.96
N PRO A 37 -1.08 18.21 -1.11
CA PRO A 37 -1.78 18.11 0.18
C PRO A 37 -3.23 17.59 0.03
N THR A 38 -3.93 18.01 -1.03
CA THR A 38 -5.31 17.56 -1.32
C THR A 38 -5.43 16.08 -1.66
N LEU A 39 -4.32 15.42 -2.03
CA LEU A 39 -4.31 14.00 -2.41
C LEU A 39 -3.88 13.10 -1.24
N ARG A 40 -3.21 13.65 -0.23
CA ARG A 40 -2.66 12.88 0.91
C ARG A 40 -3.71 12.13 1.71
N ASP A 41 -4.87 12.75 1.95
CA ASP A 41 -6.00 12.13 2.66
C ASP A 41 -6.79 11.14 1.78
N GLN A 42 -6.66 11.27 0.46
CA GLN A 42 -7.41 10.49 -0.51
C GLN A 42 -6.71 9.17 -0.88
N VAL A 43 -5.49 8.93 -0.40
CA VAL A 43 -4.69 7.74 -0.66
C VAL A 43 -4.54 6.87 0.60
N ALA A 44 -4.49 5.56 0.41
CA ALA A 44 -4.22 4.60 1.48
C ALA A 44 -3.27 3.51 0.99
N ALA A 45 -2.48 2.98 1.92
CA ALA A 45 -1.51 1.93 1.67
C ALA A 45 -2.25 0.62 1.36
N GLY A 46 -2.01 0.03 0.19
CA GLY A 46 -2.50 -1.30 -0.18
C GLY A 46 -1.38 -2.33 -0.12
N PRO A 47 -1.65 -3.61 -0.40
CA PRO A 47 -0.63 -4.65 -0.29
C PRO A 47 0.58 -4.39 -1.21
N LEU A 48 1.77 -4.71 -0.73
CA LEU A 48 2.98 -4.91 -1.54
C LEU A 48 3.15 -6.41 -1.74
N ASP A 49 3.06 -6.86 -2.98
CA ASP A 49 3.21 -8.27 -3.35
C ASP A 49 4.09 -8.37 -4.59
N ASP A 50 5.15 -9.17 -4.53
CA ASP A 50 6.09 -9.39 -5.63
C ASP A 50 6.62 -8.09 -6.29
N GLY A 51 6.92 -7.08 -5.48
CA GLY A 51 7.36 -5.77 -5.97
C GLY A 51 6.26 -4.88 -6.57
N VAL A 52 5.02 -5.36 -6.62
CA VAL A 52 3.85 -4.57 -7.04
C VAL A 52 3.20 -3.95 -5.81
N TRP A 53 3.36 -2.64 -5.65
CA TRP A 53 2.71 -1.91 -4.56
C TRP A 53 1.35 -1.40 -5.01
N CYS A 54 0.30 -1.82 -4.31
CA CYS A 54 -1.04 -1.33 -4.57
C CYS A 54 -1.32 -0.08 -3.72
N VAL A 55 -1.84 0.98 -4.33
CA VAL A 55 -2.32 2.17 -3.65
C VAL A 55 -3.83 2.27 -3.83
N LEU A 56 -4.52 2.42 -2.71
CA LEU A 56 -5.96 2.58 -2.68
C LEU A 56 -6.30 4.07 -2.72
N VAL A 57 -7.28 4.46 -3.52
CA VAL A 57 -7.73 5.86 -3.62
C VAL A 57 -9.23 5.98 -3.38
N ASN A 58 -9.66 7.08 -2.78
CA ASN A 58 -11.07 7.26 -2.39
C ASN A 58 -12.02 7.60 -3.54
N ASN A 59 -11.50 8.16 -4.64
CA ASN A 59 -12.33 8.57 -5.77
C ASN A 59 -11.57 8.44 -7.11
N PRO A 60 -12.27 8.41 -8.26
CA PRO A 60 -11.64 8.27 -9.58
C PRO A 60 -10.79 9.47 -9.98
N ALA A 61 -11.11 10.70 -9.56
CA ALA A 61 -10.29 11.88 -9.87
C ALA A 61 -8.90 11.81 -9.21
N ALA A 62 -8.84 11.36 -7.95
CA ALA A 62 -7.61 11.09 -7.22
C ALA A 62 -6.83 9.94 -7.87
N SER A 63 -7.50 8.91 -8.41
CA SER A 63 -6.88 7.86 -9.22
C SER A 63 -6.15 8.43 -10.42
N SER A 64 -6.81 9.27 -11.22
CA SER A 64 -6.22 9.87 -12.42
C SER A 64 -5.02 10.74 -12.07
N LYS A 65 -5.14 11.58 -11.02
CA LYS A 65 -4.04 12.44 -10.56
C LYS A 65 -2.87 11.61 -10.01
N LEU A 66 -3.14 10.55 -9.25
CA LEU A 66 -2.11 9.66 -8.76
C LEU A 66 -1.46 8.88 -9.91
N ARG A 67 -2.19 8.47 -10.95
CA ARG A 67 -1.65 7.82 -12.14
C ARG A 67 -0.69 8.73 -12.91
N GLN A 68 -1.00 10.02 -13.00
CA GLN A 68 -0.11 11.02 -13.58
C GLN A 68 1.20 11.16 -12.78
N LEU A 69 1.13 11.04 -11.45
CA LEU A 69 2.30 11.11 -10.56
C LEU A 69 3.00 9.75 -10.34
N ALA A 70 2.35 8.65 -10.70
CA ALA A 70 2.83 7.28 -10.49
C ALA A 70 4.25 7.03 -11.01
N PRO A 71 4.63 7.42 -12.24
CA PRO A 71 5.99 7.19 -12.71
C PRO A 71 7.02 7.92 -11.85
N THR A 72 6.76 9.17 -11.45
CA THR A 72 7.66 9.96 -10.59
C THR A 72 7.79 9.34 -9.19
N LEU A 73 6.67 8.92 -8.60
CA LEU A 73 6.67 8.23 -7.29
C LEU A 73 7.44 6.92 -7.34
N LEU A 74 7.22 6.12 -8.39
CA LEU A 74 7.89 4.84 -8.58
C LEU A 74 9.40 5.02 -8.76
N GLN A 75 9.83 6.05 -9.49
CA GLN A 75 11.26 6.39 -9.59
C GLN A 75 11.84 6.79 -8.24
N ALA A 76 11.17 7.68 -7.50
CA ALA A 76 11.65 8.12 -6.18
C ALA A 76 11.76 6.97 -5.17
N LEU A 77 10.79 6.04 -5.18
CA LEU A 77 10.82 4.85 -4.32
C LEU A 77 11.98 3.92 -4.68
N GLN A 78 12.21 3.65 -5.97
CA GLN A 78 13.33 2.84 -6.44
C GLN A 78 14.68 3.48 -6.12
N SER A 79 14.82 4.80 -6.35
CA SER A 79 16.04 5.55 -5.98
C SER A 79 16.30 5.56 -4.48
N SER A 80 15.26 5.38 -3.67
CA SER A 80 15.35 5.26 -2.21
C SER A 80 15.60 3.81 -1.74
N GLY A 81 15.87 2.89 -2.67
CA GLY A 81 16.16 1.47 -2.38
C GLY A 81 14.95 0.63 -1.96
N GLN A 82 13.72 1.12 -2.21
CA GLN A 82 12.53 0.35 -1.88
C GLN A 82 12.29 -0.77 -2.91
N PRO A 83 11.83 -1.96 -2.49
CA PRO A 83 11.58 -3.10 -3.36
C PRO A 83 10.24 -2.95 -4.10
N VAL A 84 10.06 -1.85 -4.83
CA VAL A 84 8.84 -1.55 -5.61
C VAL A 84 9.20 -1.49 -7.08
N ALA A 85 8.79 -2.50 -7.83
CA ALA A 85 8.95 -2.60 -9.29
C ALA A 85 7.79 -1.93 -10.05
N SER A 86 6.59 -1.88 -9.47
CA SER A 86 5.41 -1.32 -10.14
C SER A 86 4.38 -0.78 -9.16
N LEU A 87 3.62 0.23 -9.59
CA LEU A 87 2.55 0.85 -8.81
C LEU A 87 1.17 0.48 -9.40
N ARG A 88 0.29 -0.09 -8.58
CA ARG A 88 -1.09 -0.43 -8.97
C ARG A 88 -2.10 0.44 -8.24
N ILE A 89 -2.87 1.23 -8.98
CA ILE A 89 -3.83 2.17 -8.37
C ILE A 89 -5.25 1.60 -8.45
N LYS A 90 -5.89 1.41 -7.29
CA LYS A 90 -7.28 0.92 -7.17
C LYS A 90 -8.17 1.94 -6.49
N VAL A 91 -9.31 2.25 -7.11
CA VAL A 91 -10.34 3.06 -6.47
C VAL A 91 -11.10 2.18 -5.48
N ARG A 92 -11.20 2.61 -4.21
CA ARG A 92 -12.11 2.02 -3.24
C ARG A 92 -13.52 2.28 -3.76
N GLN A 93 -14.17 1.24 -4.27
CA GLN A 93 -15.58 1.35 -4.59
C GLN A 93 -16.28 1.50 -3.24
N HIS A 94 -16.83 2.68 -2.99
CA HIS A 94 -17.78 2.84 -1.91
C HIS A 94 -18.92 1.87 -2.25
N ALA A 95 -19.07 0.80 -1.48
CA ALA A 95 -20.30 0.05 -1.52
C ALA A 95 -21.38 1.05 -1.07
N ALA A 96 -22.11 1.59 -2.04
CA ALA A 96 -23.37 2.26 -1.76
C ALA A 96 -24.24 1.19 -1.09
N GLY A 97 -24.50 1.38 0.20
CA GLY A 97 -25.49 0.59 0.93
C GLY A 97 -26.90 0.86 0.45
#